data_AF-A0A5C8T0F4-F1
#
_entry.id   AF-A0A5C8T0F4-F1
#
_cell.length_a   1.000
_cell.length_b   1.000
_cell.length_c   1.000
_cell.angle_alpha   90.00
_cell.angle_beta   90.00
_cell.angle_gamma   90.00
#
_symmetry.space_group_name_H-M   'P 1'
#
loop_
_entity.id
_entity.type
_entity.pdbx_description
1 polymer ?
#
loop_
_entity_poly.entity_id
_entity_poly.type
_entity_poly.pdbx_seq_one_letter_code
_entity_poly.pdbx_strand_id
1 'polypeptide(L)'
;AVSLPPALALTASEAGGKLTARVLRAARNGRDGGLVRALDQKGLPLAEHDFALAPDATEAEIAFDMPIELRNGVSRIEIAGERSAGAVTLVDERGKRRRVGLVFGGTSDQAQPLLAPTYYLSRALQPFADVQEARGAKGIADQVAQLLDNQVTVLVLADVGAMDDRTATRVQAFVEGGGLLLRFAGPRLAAGSDPLVP
;
A
#
# COMPACT_ATOMS: atom_id res chain seq x y z
N ALA A 1 33.80 24.76 23.55
CA ALA A 1 32.56 24.07 23.18
C ALA A 1 32.92 23.01 22.15
N VAL A 2 32.63 21.73 22.42
CA VAL A 2 32.85 20.67 21.42
C VAL A 2 31.80 20.86 20.34
N SER A 3 32.22 21.21 19.13
CA SER A 3 31.31 21.32 17.97
C SER A 3 30.76 19.93 17.69
N LEU A 4 29.48 19.71 17.97
CA LEU A 4 28.79 18.51 17.52
C LEU A 4 28.86 18.48 15.98
N PRO A 5 29.17 17.33 15.36
CA PRO A 5 29.12 17.22 13.91
C PRO A 5 27.70 17.58 13.41
N PRO A 6 27.57 18.23 12.25
CA PRO A 6 26.27 18.59 11.70
C PRO A 6 25.42 17.33 11.51
N ALA A 7 24.20 17.36 12.08
CA ALA A 7 23.29 16.23 12.05
C ALA A 7 22.93 15.85 10.60
N LEU A 8 22.89 14.55 10.34
CA LEU A 8 22.39 14.01 9.09
C LEU A 8 20.88 13.77 9.17
N ALA A 9 20.21 13.91 8.04
CA ALA A 9 18.83 13.50 7.87
C ALA A 9 18.72 12.37 6.84
N LEU A 10 17.66 11.59 6.94
CA LEU A 10 17.36 10.45 6.10
C LEU A 10 15.92 10.58 5.60
N THR A 11 15.74 10.32 4.33
CA THR A 11 14.42 10.07 3.74
C THR A 11 14.47 8.75 2.98
N ALA A 12 13.34 8.07 2.85
CA ALA A 12 13.23 6.86 2.06
C ALA A 12 11.93 6.83 1.27
N SER A 13 11.97 6.19 0.12
CA SER A 13 10.82 5.99 -0.76
C SER A 13 10.87 4.62 -1.41
N GLU A 14 9.70 4.06 -1.70
CA GLU A 14 9.56 2.86 -2.50
C GLU A 14 8.79 3.19 -3.79
N ALA A 15 9.40 2.91 -4.94
CA ALA A 15 8.76 3.10 -6.24
C ALA A 15 9.18 1.99 -7.21
N GLY A 16 8.22 1.44 -7.97
CA GLY A 16 8.51 0.45 -9.01
C GLY A 16 9.23 -0.80 -8.51
N GLY A 17 9.01 -1.18 -7.24
CA GLY A 17 9.73 -2.29 -6.62
C GLY A 17 11.21 -2.00 -6.40
N LYS A 18 11.57 -0.75 -6.12
CA LYS A 18 12.91 -0.36 -5.64
C LYS A 18 12.76 0.47 -4.39
N LEU A 19 13.52 0.10 -3.35
CA LEU A 19 13.63 0.84 -2.11
C LEU A 19 14.86 1.75 -2.21
N THR A 20 14.66 3.06 -2.07
CA THR A 20 15.72 4.06 -2.16
C THR A 20 15.74 4.91 -0.90
N ALA A 21 16.91 5.14 -0.34
CA ALA A 21 17.13 6.10 0.73
C ALA A 21 17.96 7.28 0.23
N ARG A 22 17.71 8.47 0.79
CA ARG A 22 18.52 9.66 0.57
C ARG A 22 19.01 10.18 1.91
N VAL A 23 20.32 10.26 2.04
CA VAL A 23 20.99 10.90 3.17
C VAL A 23 21.19 12.37 2.82
N LEU A 24 20.88 13.26 3.77
CA LEU A 24 20.94 14.71 3.62
C LEU A 24 21.86 15.30 4.69
N ARG A 25 22.61 16.34 4.33
CA ARG A 25 23.36 17.18 5.28
C ARG A 25 22.98 18.65 5.14
N ALA A 26 22.93 19.37 6.26
CA ALA A 26 22.47 20.76 6.31
C ALA A 26 23.45 21.76 5.67
N ALA A 27 24.74 21.47 5.69
CA ALA A 27 25.79 22.32 5.12
C ALA A 27 26.79 21.48 4.33
N ARG A 28 27.44 22.12 3.35
CA ARG A 28 28.54 21.52 2.58
C ARG A 28 29.71 21.19 3.50
N ASN A 29 30.45 20.15 3.16
CA ASN A 29 31.72 19.77 3.81
C ASN A 29 31.57 19.48 5.32
N GLY A 30 30.49 18.77 5.67
CA GLY A 30 30.24 18.18 6.98
C GLY A 30 30.75 16.73 7.07
N ARG A 31 29.96 15.82 7.63
CA ARG A 31 30.26 14.38 7.55
C ARG A 31 30.14 13.93 6.09
N ASP A 32 31.17 13.24 5.59
CA ASP A 32 31.27 12.84 4.17
C ASP A 32 30.85 11.40 3.90
N GLY A 33 30.55 10.62 4.95
CA GLY A 33 30.08 9.26 4.77
C GLY A 33 29.68 8.54 6.05
N GLY A 34 29.17 7.33 5.86
CA GLY A 34 28.71 6.46 6.93
C GLY A 34 27.95 5.27 6.35
N LEU A 35 27.21 4.60 7.22
CA LEU A 35 26.44 3.40 6.87
C LEU A 35 24.94 3.69 6.99
N VAL A 36 24.16 3.26 6.01
CA VAL A 36 22.70 3.18 6.09
C VAL A 36 22.30 1.72 6.28
N ARG A 37 21.36 1.45 7.19
CA ARG A 37 20.86 0.11 7.50
C ARG A 37 19.36 0.05 7.24
N ALA A 38 18.90 -1.01 6.57
CA ALA A 38 17.50 -1.39 6.49
C ALA A 38 17.23 -2.49 7.52
N LEU A 39 16.23 -2.31 8.37
CA LEU A 39 15.97 -3.12 9.56
C LEU A 39 14.55 -3.70 9.54
N ASP A 40 14.40 -4.91 10.08
CA ASP A 40 13.08 -5.50 10.35
C ASP A 40 12.43 -4.91 11.61
N GLN A 41 11.20 -5.37 11.93
CA GLN A 41 10.47 -4.91 13.11
C GLN A 41 11.16 -5.24 14.45
N LYS A 42 12.06 -6.23 14.46
CA LYS A 42 12.85 -6.65 15.62
C LYS A 42 14.18 -5.91 15.72
N GLY A 43 14.49 -5.03 14.76
CA GLY A 43 15.76 -4.31 14.68
C GLY A 43 16.92 -5.13 14.10
N LEU A 44 16.64 -6.24 13.41
CA LEU A 44 17.66 -7.01 12.71
C LEU A 44 17.99 -6.35 11.36
N PRO A 45 19.28 -6.12 11.03
CA PRO A 45 19.67 -5.60 9.72
C PRO A 45 19.39 -6.63 8.62
N LEU A 46 18.56 -6.22 7.67
CA LEU A 46 18.26 -6.97 6.45
C LEU A 46 19.19 -6.57 5.30
N ALA A 47 19.66 -5.32 5.30
CA ALA A 47 20.70 -4.83 4.38
C ALA A 47 21.45 -3.64 4.97
N GLU A 48 22.69 -3.46 4.53
CA GLU A 48 23.56 -2.36 4.91
C GLU A 48 24.31 -1.85 3.68
N HIS A 49 24.40 -0.53 3.55
CA HIS A 49 25.13 0.12 2.46
C HIS A 49 25.89 1.32 2.97
N ASP A 50 27.13 1.47 2.51
CA ASP A 50 27.89 2.69 2.69
C ASP A 50 27.29 3.81 1.83
N PHE A 51 27.30 5.03 2.37
CA PHE A 51 27.04 6.24 1.59
C PHE A 51 28.24 7.17 1.66
N ALA A 52 28.45 7.90 0.58
CA ALA A 52 29.43 8.97 0.49
C ALA A 52 28.77 10.23 -0.06
N LEU A 53 29.01 11.36 0.61
CA LEU A 53 28.62 12.68 0.15
C LEU A 53 29.86 13.31 -0.51
N ALA A 54 29.78 13.56 -1.81
CA ALA A 54 30.84 14.23 -2.54
C ALA A 54 31.13 15.63 -1.95
N PRO A 55 32.33 16.20 -2.18
CA PRO A 55 32.59 17.60 -1.84
C PRO A 55 31.48 18.50 -2.38
N ASP A 56 31.02 19.43 -1.54
CA ASP A 56 29.92 20.35 -1.85
C ASP A 56 28.52 19.76 -2.12
N ALA A 57 28.36 18.43 -2.22
CA ALA A 57 27.05 17.79 -2.30
C ALA A 57 26.33 17.86 -0.96
N THR A 58 25.00 18.01 -0.93
CA THR A 58 24.22 17.98 0.32
C THR A 58 23.37 16.73 0.44
N GLU A 59 23.40 15.86 -0.56
CA GLU A 59 22.62 14.64 -0.63
C GLU A 59 23.39 13.48 -1.25
N ALA A 60 23.09 12.26 -0.80
CA ALA A 60 23.57 11.01 -1.37
C ALA A 60 22.40 10.02 -1.45
N GLU A 61 22.23 9.39 -2.61
CA GLU A 61 21.17 8.40 -2.84
C GLU A 61 21.74 6.98 -2.73
N ILE A 62 20.98 6.10 -2.09
CA ILE A 62 21.31 4.71 -1.83
C ILE A 62 20.14 3.85 -2.32
N ALA A 63 20.40 2.97 -3.27
CA ALA A 63 19.43 1.99 -3.73
C ALA A 63 19.67 0.64 -3.03
N PHE A 64 18.60 0.06 -2.49
CA PHE A 64 18.62 -1.26 -1.90
C PHE A 64 18.19 -2.29 -2.94
N ASP A 65 19.15 -2.99 -3.51
CA ASP A 65 18.87 -4.14 -4.38
C ASP A 65 18.74 -5.41 -3.54
N MET A 66 17.49 -5.78 -3.24
CA MET A 66 17.18 -6.94 -2.41
C MET A 66 15.94 -7.68 -2.94
N PRO A 67 15.86 -9.01 -2.72
CA PRO A 67 14.67 -9.81 -3.00
C PRO A 67 13.40 -9.22 -2.36
N ILE A 68 12.25 -9.46 -2.99
CA ILE A 68 10.97 -8.90 -2.56
C ILE A 68 10.60 -9.33 -1.13
N GLU A 69 11.00 -10.54 -0.72
CA GLU A 69 10.75 -11.06 0.62
C GLU A 69 11.49 -10.25 1.69
N LEU A 70 12.77 -9.95 1.48
CA LEU A 70 13.56 -9.13 2.41
C LEU A 70 13.07 -7.69 2.43
N ARG A 71 12.71 -7.14 1.28
CA ARG A 71 12.18 -5.78 1.17
C ARG A 71 10.88 -5.60 1.94
N ASN A 72 9.96 -6.55 1.79
CA ASN A 72 8.70 -6.55 2.51
C ASN A 72 8.88 -6.70 4.04
N GLY A 73 10.04 -7.18 4.48
CA GLY A 73 10.44 -7.26 5.88
C GLY A 73 11.02 -5.97 6.44
N VAL A 74 11.42 -5.00 5.60
CA VAL A 74 11.98 -3.72 6.05
C VAL A 74 10.88 -2.89 6.70
N SER A 75 11.09 -2.53 7.97
CA SER A 75 10.19 -1.64 8.73
C SER A 75 10.79 -0.25 8.94
N ARG A 76 12.12 -0.14 8.86
CA ARG A 76 12.86 1.07 9.22
C ARG A 76 14.18 1.13 8.48
N ILE A 77 14.54 2.32 8.01
CA ILE A 77 15.88 2.62 7.52
C ILE A 77 16.50 3.65 8.47
N GLU A 78 17.77 3.47 8.82
CA GLU A 78 18.51 4.38 9.70
C GLU A 78 19.94 4.63 9.23
N ILE A 79 20.50 5.78 9.62
CA ILE A 79 21.93 6.06 9.52
C ILE A 79 22.62 5.51 10.78
N ALA A 80 23.55 4.58 10.62
CA ALA A 80 24.23 3.94 11.73
C ALA A 80 25.07 4.93 12.54
N GLY A 81 24.93 4.86 13.86
CA GLY A 81 25.66 5.72 14.80
C GLY A 81 25.14 7.16 14.87
N GLU A 82 24.07 7.51 14.15
CA GLU A 82 23.44 8.84 14.19
C GLU A 82 22.26 8.84 15.16
N ARG A 83 22.41 9.53 16.31
CA ARG A 83 21.37 9.58 17.35
C ARG A 83 20.43 10.76 17.14
N SER A 84 19.73 10.76 16.01
CA SER A 84 18.80 11.83 15.63
C SER A 84 17.50 11.24 15.09
N ALA A 85 16.36 11.84 15.47
CA ALA A 85 15.07 11.49 14.87
C ALA A 85 15.05 11.75 13.36
N GLY A 86 15.85 12.71 12.88
CA GLY A 86 16.00 12.97 11.45
C GLY A 86 16.77 11.89 10.71
N ALA A 87 17.55 11.05 11.39
CA ALA A 87 18.40 10.02 10.79
C ALA A 87 17.70 8.67 10.61
N VAL A 88 16.40 8.61 10.92
CA VAL A 88 15.58 7.41 10.88
C VAL A 88 14.35 7.70 10.02
N THR A 89 14.05 6.81 9.09
CA THR A 89 12.79 6.81 8.34
C THR A 89 12.08 5.49 8.57
N LEU A 90 10.81 5.54 8.95
CA LEU A 90 9.96 4.35 9.02
C LEU A 90 9.49 4.02 7.61
N VAL A 91 9.75 2.79 7.19
CA VAL A 91 9.19 2.22 5.95
C VAL A 91 7.81 1.73 6.33
N ASP A 92 6.86 2.65 6.31
CA ASP A 92 5.50 2.42 6.74
C ASP A 92 4.79 1.45 5.76
N GLU A 93 3.99 0.52 6.30
CA GLU A 93 3.13 -0.37 5.52
C GLU A 93 2.09 0.37 4.67
N ARG A 94 1.97 1.70 4.81
CA ARG A 94 1.25 2.58 3.89
C ARG A 94 1.69 2.42 2.41
N GLY A 95 2.88 1.87 2.15
CA GLY A 95 3.37 1.50 0.81
C GLY A 95 2.85 0.18 0.25
N LYS A 96 2.31 -0.74 1.08
CA LYS A 96 1.65 -1.96 0.58
C LYS A 96 0.29 -1.56 0.01
N ARG A 97 0.21 -1.44 -1.31
CA ARG A 97 -1.04 -1.19 -2.04
C ARG A 97 -2.13 -2.11 -1.48
N ARG A 98 -3.22 -1.54 -0.97
CA ARG A 98 -4.34 -2.33 -0.44
C ARG A 98 -4.90 -3.19 -1.56
N ARG A 99 -5.19 -4.46 -1.26
CA ARG A 99 -5.83 -5.37 -2.22
C ARG A 99 -7.31 -5.07 -2.17
N VAL A 100 -7.81 -4.43 -3.22
CA VAL A 100 -9.19 -3.95 -3.29
C VAL A 100 -9.96 -4.84 -4.26
N GLY A 101 -10.95 -5.57 -3.76
CA GLY A 101 -11.85 -6.37 -4.59
C GLY A 101 -13.03 -5.55 -5.07
N LEU A 102 -13.27 -5.51 -6.38
CA LEU A 102 -14.43 -4.84 -6.97
C LEU A 102 -15.50 -5.86 -7.38
N VAL A 103 -16.71 -5.68 -6.85
CA VAL A 103 -17.91 -6.48 -7.18
C VAL A 103 -18.95 -5.58 -7.82
N PHE A 104 -19.55 -6.06 -8.90
CA PHE A 104 -20.54 -5.30 -9.67
C PHE A 104 -21.86 -6.05 -9.80
N GLY A 105 -22.96 -5.34 -9.56
CA GLY A 105 -24.32 -5.89 -9.64
C GLY A 105 -24.95 -5.84 -11.04
N GLY A 106 -24.25 -5.30 -12.04
CA GLY A 106 -24.66 -5.27 -13.45
C GLY A 106 -24.01 -6.38 -14.30
N THR A 107 -24.48 -6.57 -15.53
CA THR A 107 -23.84 -7.49 -16.49
C THR A 107 -22.61 -6.82 -17.10
N SER A 108 -21.45 -7.50 -17.09
CA SER A 108 -20.23 -7.07 -17.78
C SER A 108 -20.41 -6.90 -19.30
N ASP A 109 -21.49 -7.46 -19.85
CA ASP A 109 -21.77 -7.62 -21.28
C ASP A 109 -22.57 -6.46 -21.93
N GLN A 110 -22.89 -5.39 -21.17
CA GLN A 110 -23.77 -4.30 -21.62
C GLN A 110 -23.15 -2.90 -21.41
N ALA A 111 -21.85 -2.74 -21.61
CA ALA A 111 -21.26 -1.41 -21.61
C ALA A 111 -20.14 -1.30 -22.65
N GLN A 112 -20.29 -0.34 -23.55
CA GLN A 112 -19.13 0.29 -24.16
C GLN A 112 -18.15 0.66 -23.03
N PRO A 113 -16.83 0.42 -23.16
CA PRO A 113 -15.89 0.49 -22.03
C PRO A 113 -15.90 1.80 -21.22
N LEU A 114 -16.33 2.91 -21.83
CA LEU A 114 -16.41 4.23 -21.21
C LEU A 114 -17.68 4.48 -20.40
N LEU A 115 -18.68 3.59 -20.47
CA LEU A 115 -19.96 3.71 -19.75
C LEU A 115 -20.10 2.68 -18.61
N ALA A 116 -19.13 1.77 -18.46
CA ALA A 116 -19.14 0.79 -17.39
C ALA A 116 -18.82 1.50 -16.05
N PRO A 117 -19.68 1.43 -15.02
CA PRO A 117 -19.39 1.99 -13.69
C PRO A 117 -18.08 1.44 -13.09
N THR A 118 -17.71 0.24 -13.52
CA THR A 118 -16.49 -0.47 -13.13
C THR A 118 -15.22 0.25 -13.58
N TYR A 119 -15.25 0.85 -14.78
CA TYR A 119 -14.11 1.49 -15.42
C TYR A 119 -13.62 2.68 -14.61
N TYR A 120 -14.55 3.52 -14.14
CA TYR A 120 -14.20 4.72 -13.36
C TYR A 120 -13.70 4.38 -11.96
N LEU A 121 -14.33 3.41 -11.27
CA LEU A 121 -13.86 2.95 -9.96
C LEU A 121 -12.45 2.33 -10.06
N SER A 122 -12.28 1.41 -11.00
CA SER A 122 -10.99 0.75 -11.22
C SER A 122 -9.91 1.78 -11.51
N ARG A 123 -10.15 2.71 -12.45
CA ARG A 123 -9.19 3.76 -12.82
C ARG A 123 -8.87 4.75 -11.69
N ALA A 124 -9.85 5.08 -10.85
CA ALA A 124 -9.63 5.98 -9.71
C ALA A 124 -8.82 5.31 -8.58
N LEU A 125 -8.98 4.01 -8.39
CA LEU A 125 -8.31 3.24 -7.34
C LEU A 125 -6.94 2.73 -7.78
N GLN A 126 -6.73 2.50 -9.07
CA GLN A 126 -5.51 1.93 -9.64
C GLN A 126 -4.21 2.63 -9.24
N PRO A 127 -4.13 3.96 -9.02
CA PRO A 127 -2.90 4.59 -8.52
C PRO A 127 -2.56 4.18 -7.08
N PHE A 128 -3.58 3.91 -6.25
CA PHE A 128 -3.45 3.79 -4.80
C PHE A 128 -3.56 2.35 -4.28
N ALA A 129 -4.07 1.42 -5.09
CA ALA A 129 -4.42 0.06 -4.70
C ALA A 129 -4.04 -0.99 -5.76
N ASP A 130 -3.94 -2.24 -5.31
CA ASP A 130 -3.96 -3.43 -6.17
C ASP A 130 -5.42 -3.84 -6.37
N VAL A 131 -5.99 -3.43 -7.51
CA VAL A 131 -7.40 -3.64 -7.84
C VAL A 131 -7.59 -5.04 -8.42
N GLN A 132 -8.44 -5.83 -7.78
CA GLN A 132 -8.76 -7.21 -8.15
C GLN A 132 -10.22 -7.29 -8.60
N GLU A 133 -10.43 -7.94 -9.74
CA GLU A 133 -11.75 -8.24 -10.29
C GLU A 133 -11.91 -9.76 -10.39
N ALA A 134 -13.11 -10.26 -10.10
CA ALA A 134 -13.42 -11.67 -10.18
C ALA A 134 -13.53 -12.12 -11.66
N ARG A 135 -12.66 -13.02 -12.09
CA ARG A 135 -12.59 -13.50 -13.48
C ARG A 135 -13.47 -14.73 -13.68
N GLY A 136 -14.39 -14.68 -14.62
CA GLY A 136 -15.25 -15.82 -14.99
C GLY A 136 -16.36 -16.15 -13.99
N ALA A 137 -16.59 -15.28 -12.99
CA ALA A 137 -17.68 -15.41 -12.04
C ALA A 137 -19.05 -15.24 -12.71
N LYS A 138 -20.03 -16.08 -12.34
CA LYS A 138 -21.36 -16.11 -12.98
C LYS A 138 -22.40 -15.22 -12.27
N GLY A 139 -22.02 -14.61 -11.14
CA GLY A 139 -22.91 -13.76 -10.36
C GLY A 139 -22.21 -13.13 -9.15
N ILE A 140 -22.95 -12.35 -8.38
CA ILE A 140 -22.42 -11.58 -7.22
C ILE A 140 -21.83 -12.51 -6.16
N ALA A 141 -22.51 -13.62 -5.84
CA ALA A 141 -22.05 -14.61 -4.87
C ALA A 141 -20.67 -15.18 -5.25
N ASP A 142 -20.46 -15.53 -6.52
CA ASP A 142 -19.19 -16.06 -7.02
C ASP A 142 -18.09 -14.98 -7.00
N GLN A 143 -18.43 -13.74 -7.36
CA GLN A 143 -17.48 -12.62 -7.31
C GLN A 143 -16.99 -12.36 -5.89
N VAL A 144 -17.92 -12.25 -4.95
CA VAL A 144 -17.62 -12.05 -3.51
C VAL A 144 -16.79 -13.22 -2.99
N ALA A 145 -17.18 -14.46 -3.32
CA ALA A 145 -16.44 -15.65 -2.92
C ALA A 145 -14.98 -15.59 -3.35
N GLN A 146 -14.75 -15.40 -4.65
CA GLN A 146 -13.41 -15.38 -5.24
C GLN A 146 -12.54 -14.26 -4.66
N LEU A 147 -13.09 -13.07 -4.46
CA LEU A 147 -12.34 -11.93 -3.93
C LEU A 147 -11.98 -12.12 -2.45
N LEU A 148 -12.90 -12.66 -1.64
CA LEU A 148 -12.61 -12.98 -0.23
C LEU A 148 -11.58 -14.11 -0.12
N ASP A 149 -11.68 -15.14 -0.95
CA ASP A 149 -10.70 -16.25 -0.99
C ASP A 149 -9.33 -15.75 -1.46
N ASN A 150 -9.31 -14.76 -2.34
CA ASN A 150 -8.11 -14.04 -2.73
C ASN A 150 -7.58 -13.10 -1.62
N GLN A 151 -8.17 -13.03 -0.43
CA GLN A 151 -7.71 -12.21 0.69
C GLN A 151 -7.58 -10.71 0.34
N VAL A 152 -8.62 -10.13 -0.26
CA VAL A 152 -8.73 -8.67 -0.35
C VAL A 152 -8.88 -8.07 1.05
N THR A 153 -8.36 -6.85 1.25
CA THR A 153 -8.50 -6.11 2.52
C THR A 153 -9.60 -5.06 2.47
N VAL A 154 -10.02 -4.68 1.26
CA VAL A 154 -11.16 -3.81 1.01
C VAL A 154 -12.06 -4.51 -0.01
N LEU A 155 -13.35 -4.62 0.29
CA LEU A 155 -14.37 -5.11 -0.64
C LEU A 155 -15.26 -3.93 -1.04
N VAL A 156 -15.36 -3.68 -2.35
CA VAL A 156 -16.20 -2.61 -2.90
C VAL A 156 -17.36 -3.23 -3.66
N LEU A 157 -18.58 -2.88 -3.25
CA LEU A 157 -19.81 -3.30 -3.90
C LEU A 157 -20.41 -2.11 -4.66
N ALA A 158 -20.41 -2.15 -5.99
CA ALA A 158 -20.96 -1.10 -6.82
C ALA A 158 -22.28 -1.53 -7.48
N ASP A 159 -23.35 -0.81 -7.11
CA ASP A 159 -24.73 -1.08 -7.57
C ASP A 159 -25.16 -2.55 -7.34
N VAL A 160 -24.74 -3.11 -6.21
CA VAL A 160 -25.14 -4.45 -5.75
C VAL A 160 -26.41 -4.31 -4.91
N GLY A 161 -27.49 -4.93 -5.40
CA GLY A 161 -28.75 -5.03 -4.66
C GLY A 161 -28.68 -6.03 -3.50
N ALA A 162 -29.82 -6.58 -3.10
CA ALA A 162 -29.87 -7.60 -2.05
C ALA A 162 -29.03 -8.82 -2.42
N MET A 163 -28.19 -9.26 -1.48
CA MET A 163 -27.41 -10.49 -1.57
C MET A 163 -28.20 -11.64 -0.93
N ASP A 164 -27.92 -12.88 -1.36
CA ASP A 164 -28.44 -14.05 -0.65
C ASP A 164 -27.82 -14.18 0.75
N ASP A 165 -28.52 -14.86 1.67
CA ASP A 165 -28.12 -14.98 3.08
C ASP A 165 -26.70 -15.52 3.26
N ARG A 166 -26.28 -16.46 2.39
CA ARG A 166 -24.94 -17.05 2.47
C ARG A 166 -23.87 -16.02 2.09
N THR A 167 -24.08 -15.28 1.02
CA THR A 167 -23.18 -14.19 0.61
C THR A 167 -23.13 -13.08 1.66
N ALA A 168 -24.28 -12.66 2.18
CA ALA A 168 -24.37 -11.64 3.24
C ALA A 168 -23.59 -12.07 4.50
N THR A 169 -23.77 -13.32 4.96
CA THR A 169 -23.05 -13.87 6.11
C THR A 169 -21.53 -13.84 5.91
N ARG A 170 -21.04 -14.17 4.71
CA ARG A 170 -19.59 -14.12 4.41
C ARG A 170 -19.05 -12.70 4.42
N VAL A 171 -19.79 -11.74 3.86
CA VAL A 171 -19.41 -10.33 3.86
C VAL A 171 -19.40 -9.78 5.29
N GLN A 172 -20.37 -10.16 6.12
CA GLN A 172 -20.41 -9.79 7.52
C GLN A 172 -19.18 -10.33 8.28
N ALA A 173 -18.86 -11.61 8.12
CA ALA A 173 -17.67 -12.20 8.74
C ALA A 173 -16.36 -11.53 8.29
N PHE A 174 -16.29 -11.07 7.04
CA PHE A 174 -15.16 -10.29 6.54
C PHE A 174 -15.03 -8.95 7.26
N VAL A 175 -16.14 -8.22 7.45
CA VAL A 175 -16.15 -6.94 8.17
C VAL A 175 -15.80 -7.13 9.64
N GLU A 176 -16.40 -8.13 10.30
CA GLU A 176 -16.09 -8.49 11.69
C GLU A 176 -14.63 -8.92 11.87
N GLY A 177 -14.04 -9.54 10.85
CA GLY A 177 -12.61 -9.86 10.77
C GLY A 177 -11.69 -8.65 10.51
N GLY A 178 -12.22 -7.43 10.46
CA GLY A 178 -11.46 -6.19 10.25
C GLY A 178 -11.33 -5.76 8.78
N GLY A 179 -12.04 -6.42 7.87
CA GLY A 179 -12.14 -6.02 6.47
C GLY A 179 -12.96 -4.73 6.28
N LEU A 180 -12.57 -3.90 5.31
CA LEU A 180 -13.33 -2.70 4.97
C LEU A 180 -14.35 -3.00 3.86
N LEU A 181 -15.63 -2.77 4.13
CA LEU A 181 -16.69 -2.82 3.12
C LEU A 181 -17.07 -1.41 2.67
N LEU A 182 -17.01 -1.16 1.36
CA LEU A 182 -17.48 0.08 0.74
C LEU A 182 -18.63 -0.22 -0.21
N ARG A 183 -19.81 0.36 0.04
CA ARG A 183 -20.99 0.19 -0.82
C ARG A 183 -21.31 1.48 -1.55
N PHE A 184 -21.33 1.43 -2.88
CA PHE A 184 -21.80 2.54 -3.71
C PHE A 184 -23.28 2.35 -4.03
N ALA A 185 -24.07 3.35 -3.69
CA ALA A 185 -25.48 3.39 -4.03
C ALA A 185 -25.68 3.49 -5.54
N GLY A 186 -26.69 2.77 -6.03
CA GLY A 186 -27.15 2.79 -7.41
C GLY A 186 -28.60 2.29 -7.49
N PRO A 187 -29.21 2.30 -8.68
CA PRO A 187 -30.62 1.94 -8.85
C PRO A 187 -30.98 0.55 -8.30
N ARG A 188 -30.06 -0.43 -8.37
CA ARG A 188 -30.28 -1.80 -7.87
C ARG A 188 -30.19 -1.87 -6.35
N LEU A 189 -29.29 -1.08 -5.75
CA LEU A 189 -29.22 -0.96 -4.29
C LEU A 189 -30.47 -0.26 -3.75
N ALA A 190 -30.90 0.83 -4.39
CA ALA A 190 -32.06 1.62 -3.95
C ALA A 190 -33.39 0.85 -4.02
N ALA A 191 -33.48 -0.16 -4.89
CA ALA A 191 -34.67 -1.01 -5.05
C ALA A 191 -34.72 -2.21 -4.08
N GLY A 192 -33.65 -2.46 -3.31
CA GLY A 192 -33.57 -3.59 -2.38
C GLY A 192 -33.64 -3.19 -0.91
N SER A 193 -34.11 -4.12 -0.05
CA SER A 193 -33.92 -4.03 1.41
C SER A 193 -32.84 -5.03 1.83
N ASP A 194 -31.72 -4.55 2.35
CA ASP A 194 -30.57 -5.35 2.82
C ASP A 194 -30.20 -4.87 4.24
N PRO A 195 -29.90 -5.75 5.21
CA PRO A 195 -29.46 -5.35 6.56
C PRO A 195 -28.14 -4.54 6.57
N LEU A 196 -27.40 -4.52 5.46
CA LEU A 196 -26.16 -3.76 5.28
C LEU A 196 -26.37 -2.42 4.54
N VAL A 197 -27.60 -1.90 4.53
CA VAL A 197 -27.89 -0.53 4.08
C VAL A 197 -27.38 0.46 5.15
N PRO A 198 -26.73 1.58 4.77
CA PRO A 198 -26.21 2.58 5.72
C PRO A 198 -27.27 3.19 6.63
#